data_AF-A0A2H9U1C1-F1
#
_entry.id   AF-A0A2H9U1C1-F1
#
_cell.length_a   1.000
_cell.length_b   1.000
_cell.length_c   1.000
_cell.angle_alpha   90.00
_cell.angle_beta   90.00
_cell.angle_gamma   90.00
#
_symmetry.space_group_name_H-M   'P 1'
#
loop_
_entity.id
_entity.type
_entity.pdbx_description
1 polymer ?
#
loop_
_entity_poly.entity_id
_entity_poly.type
_entity_poly.pdbx_seq_one_letter_code
_entity_poly.pdbx_strand_id
1 'polypeptide(L)'
;MRRRYLLLPLACLLGWFACEPQPTQSVSPQRQLPHAVAPSGSATPTAQTPPAQGLPAPVATAAPSADWQAIPEEMSQQLASEISRSDLPLAERLANLATLEAQWLDGKESLIGLQGRYALALTELANASEQLPLAERVAALTALQDQWAAQYPALASDLFNPDARLLQARQLWGDDELATLAQHFLPAANAEATLQFANQRQQQLAQRDRYQQQLAALEQQLTTSQGGMAGADWQQHRDAVISQWRQDFFAREQGQP
;
A
#
# COMPACT_ATOMS: atom_id res chain seq x y z
N MET A 1 -10.20 -6.02 -25.20
CA MET A 1 -11.22 -5.54 -24.23
C MET A 1 -10.64 -4.35 -23.49
N ARG A 2 -11.33 -3.20 -23.51
CA ARG A 2 -10.89 -1.95 -22.89
C ARG A 2 -10.89 -2.10 -21.35
N ARG A 3 -9.70 -2.20 -20.74
CA ARG A 3 -9.56 -2.06 -19.29
C ARG A 3 -9.80 -0.59 -18.96
N ARG A 4 -10.92 -0.34 -18.30
CA ARG A 4 -11.32 0.97 -17.80
C ARG A 4 -10.37 1.32 -16.66
N TYR A 5 -9.44 2.25 -16.90
CA TYR A 5 -8.70 2.95 -15.86
C TYR A 5 -9.69 3.73 -15.01
N LEU A 6 -10.20 3.09 -13.97
CA LEU A 6 -10.84 3.78 -12.87
C LEU A 6 -9.71 4.47 -12.10
N LEU A 7 -9.56 5.76 -12.37
CA LEU A 7 -8.99 6.75 -11.46
C LEU A 7 -9.68 6.58 -10.11
N LEU A 8 -9.12 5.74 -9.25
CA LEU A 8 -9.43 5.73 -7.83
C LEU A 8 -8.79 7.00 -7.27
N PRO A 9 -9.58 7.90 -6.64
CA PRO A 9 -9.07 9.20 -6.25
C PRO A 9 -7.99 9.01 -5.20
N LEU A 10 -6.93 9.79 -5.38
CA LEU A 10 -5.81 10.06 -4.50
C LEU A 10 -6.24 10.69 -3.14
N ALA A 11 -7.41 10.31 -2.61
CA ALA A 11 -7.96 10.77 -1.34
C ALA A 11 -7.53 9.87 -0.17
N CYS A 12 -7.14 8.62 -0.43
CA CYS A 12 -6.68 7.71 0.63
C CYS A 12 -5.23 7.94 1.07
N LEU A 13 -4.42 8.70 0.32
CA LEU A 13 -3.05 9.05 0.75
C LEU A 13 -3.01 10.21 1.76
N LEU A 14 -4.06 11.05 1.83
CA LEU A 14 -4.14 12.15 2.80
C LEU A 14 -4.93 11.78 4.07
N GLY A 15 -5.76 10.74 4.04
CA GLY A 15 -6.65 10.38 5.15
C GLY A 15 -6.01 9.57 6.28
N TRP A 16 -4.80 9.04 6.12
CA TRP A 16 -4.22 8.12 7.12
C TRP A 16 -3.21 8.77 8.08
N PHE A 17 -2.70 9.97 7.80
CA PHE A 17 -1.68 10.61 8.65
C PHE A 17 -2.24 11.48 9.80
N ALA A 18 -3.56 11.67 9.90
CA ALA A 18 -4.17 12.55 10.92
C ALA A 18 -4.77 11.80 12.14
N CYS A 19 -4.52 10.50 12.32
CA CYS A 19 -5.02 9.76 13.48
C CYS A 19 -3.86 9.26 14.34
N GLU A 20 -3.39 10.13 15.22
CA GLU A 20 -2.43 9.82 16.28
C GLU A 20 -3.16 9.05 17.40
N PRO A 21 -2.85 7.77 17.69
CA PRO A 21 -3.30 7.16 18.92
C PRO A 21 -2.38 7.63 20.06
N GLN A 22 -2.88 8.52 20.91
CA GLN A 22 -2.22 8.86 22.18
C GLN A 22 -1.87 7.59 22.96
N PRO A 23 -0.58 7.35 23.31
CA PRO A 23 -0.26 6.36 24.31
C PRO A 23 -0.58 6.94 25.70
N THR A 24 -1.58 6.35 26.35
CA THR A 24 -1.78 6.51 27.78
C THR A 24 -0.55 5.99 28.52
N GLN A 25 -0.11 6.79 29.49
CA GLN A 25 1.11 6.63 30.26
C GLN A 25 1.15 5.35 31.10
N SER A 26 2.38 5.06 31.56
CA SER A 26 2.79 4.31 32.77
C SER A 26 2.99 2.80 32.55
N VAL A 27 4.10 2.14 32.95
CA VAL A 27 5.06 2.37 34.05
C VAL A 27 6.44 1.77 33.68
N SER A 28 7.53 2.50 33.93
CA SER A 28 8.91 2.00 33.91
C SER A 28 9.25 1.17 35.15
N PRO A 29 10.24 0.26 35.06
CA PRO A 29 11.33 0.36 36.03
C PRO A 29 12.71 0.24 35.37
N GLN A 30 13.40 1.38 35.37
CA GLN A 30 14.77 1.58 35.85
C GLN A 30 15.71 0.35 35.94
N ARG A 31 16.80 0.35 35.14
CA ARG A 31 18.09 -0.21 35.58
C ARG A 31 19.26 0.54 34.96
N GLN A 32 20.23 0.83 35.83
CA GLN A 32 21.31 1.80 35.71
C GLN A 32 22.45 1.41 34.75
N LEU A 33 23.14 2.43 34.25
CA LEU A 33 24.48 2.37 33.62
C LEU A 33 25.53 1.76 34.57
N PRO A 34 26.70 1.35 34.04
CA PRO A 34 27.84 2.25 34.19
C PRO A 34 28.73 2.45 32.94
N HIS A 35 29.49 3.54 33.02
CA HIS A 35 30.51 4.06 32.12
C HIS A 35 31.61 3.07 31.73
N ALA A 36 32.15 3.20 30.50
CA ALA A 36 33.58 2.99 30.22
C ALA A 36 34.04 3.69 28.91
N VAL A 37 34.67 4.86 29.11
CA VAL A 37 35.90 5.39 28.49
C VAL A 37 36.32 4.90 27.08
N ALA A 38 36.42 5.87 26.16
CA ALA A 38 37.15 5.79 24.89
C ALA A 38 38.68 5.79 25.09
N PRO A 39 39.44 5.31 24.09
CA PRO A 39 40.50 6.21 23.60
C PRO A 39 40.62 6.26 22.07
N SER A 40 41.10 7.43 21.64
CA SER A 40 41.48 7.83 20.29
C SER A 40 42.61 6.99 19.69
N GLY A 41 42.59 6.80 18.38
CA GLY A 41 43.69 6.26 17.59
C GLY A 41 43.60 6.74 16.13
N SER A 42 44.59 7.52 15.73
CA SER A 42 44.71 8.22 14.45
C SER A 42 45.17 7.32 13.28
N ALA A 43 44.98 7.85 12.07
CA ALA A 43 45.79 7.67 10.84
C ALA A 43 45.20 6.84 9.68
N THR A 44 44.93 7.56 8.60
CA THR A 44 44.90 7.16 7.17
C THR A 44 46.33 6.83 6.67
N PRO A 45 46.51 6.05 5.57
CA PRO A 45 46.56 6.67 4.24
C PRO A 45 45.93 5.87 3.08
N THR A 46 45.65 6.64 2.04
CA THR A 46 45.29 6.39 0.63
C THR A 46 45.88 5.17 -0.09
N ALA A 47 45.08 4.58 -0.98
CA ALA A 47 45.53 4.01 -2.26
C ALA A 47 44.51 4.36 -3.37
N GLN A 48 45.02 4.93 -4.47
CA GLN A 48 44.27 5.37 -5.66
C GLN A 48 44.49 4.41 -6.86
N THR A 49 43.40 4.23 -7.63
CA THR A 49 43.27 4.07 -9.13
C THR A 49 43.81 2.82 -9.87
N PRO A 50 43.34 2.46 -11.12
CA PRO A 50 42.43 3.18 -12.06
C PRO A 50 41.33 2.23 -12.69
N PRO A 51 40.73 2.47 -13.89
CA PRO A 51 39.26 2.49 -14.06
C PRO A 51 38.69 1.36 -14.96
N ALA A 52 37.44 0.97 -14.76
CA ALA A 52 36.67 0.21 -15.75
C ALA A 52 35.74 1.18 -16.49
N GLN A 53 36.00 1.36 -17.79
CA GLN A 53 35.11 2.04 -18.72
C GLN A 53 33.88 1.18 -19.00
N GLY A 54 32.68 1.74 -18.89
CA GLY A 54 31.45 1.04 -19.28
C GLY A 54 30.17 1.83 -19.03
N LEU A 55 29.71 2.51 -20.09
CA LEU A 55 28.36 3.05 -20.37
C LEU A 55 27.93 4.38 -19.68
N PRO A 56 27.28 5.30 -20.41
CA PRO A 56 26.92 6.61 -19.91
C PRO A 56 25.73 6.51 -18.94
N ALA A 57 25.97 6.85 -17.67
CA ALA A 57 24.89 7.19 -16.75
C ALA A 57 24.20 8.48 -17.25
N PRO A 58 22.86 8.59 -17.17
CA PRO A 58 22.20 9.87 -17.35
C PRO A 58 22.76 10.85 -16.32
N VAL A 59 23.00 12.08 -16.77
CA VAL A 59 23.58 13.19 -16.00
C VAL A 59 22.98 13.24 -14.60
N ALA A 60 23.77 12.85 -13.61
CA ALA A 60 23.48 13.09 -12.20
C ALA A 60 23.67 14.60 -11.96
N THR A 61 22.59 15.36 -12.12
CA THR A 61 22.51 16.68 -11.50
C THR A 61 22.62 16.45 -10.00
N ALA A 62 23.71 16.94 -9.39
CA ALA A 62 23.95 16.85 -7.95
C ALA A 62 22.71 17.40 -7.21
N ALA A 63 22.03 16.52 -6.47
CA ALA A 63 20.86 16.88 -5.70
C ALA A 63 21.29 17.76 -4.51
N PRO A 64 20.67 18.94 -4.29
CA PRO A 64 20.84 19.66 -3.04
C PRO A 64 20.34 18.81 -1.87
N SER A 65 21.06 18.83 -0.76
CA SER A 65 20.66 18.21 0.51
C SER A 65 19.24 18.64 0.88
N ALA A 66 18.37 17.68 1.20
CA ALA A 66 16.93 17.91 1.35
C ALA A 66 16.57 18.65 2.65
N ASP A 67 16.48 19.97 2.56
CA ASP A 67 15.78 20.84 3.52
C ASP A 67 14.26 20.78 3.24
N TRP A 68 13.60 19.69 3.64
CA TRP A 68 12.12 19.67 3.66
C TRP A 68 11.61 20.31 4.94
N GLN A 69 10.49 21.04 4.86
CA GLN A 69 9.90 21.72 6.01
C GLN A 69 8.41 21.40 6.16
N ALA A 70 7.97 21.19 7.40
CA ALA A 70 6.56 21.06 7.70
C ALA A 70 5.86 22.41 7.49
N ILE A 71 4.79 22.41 6.69
CA ILE A 71 3.92 23.58 6.50
C ILE A 71 2.96 23.69 7.70
N PRO A 72 2.68 24.90 8.22
CA PRO A 72 1.64 25.12 9.23
C PRO A 72 0.25 24.66 8.78
N GLU A 73 -0.58 24.25 9.75
CA GLU A 73 -1.84 23.55 9.47
C GLU A 73 -2.91 24.40 8.76
N GLU A 74 -2.85 25.72 8.91
CA GLU A 74 -3.73 26.65 8.17
C GLU A 74 -3.39 26.66 6.67
N MET A 75 -2.11 26.63 6.35
CA MET A 75 -1.62 26.55 4.97
C MET A 75 -1.86 25.15 4.38
N SER A 76 -1.78 24.08 5.18
CA SER A 76 -2.13 22.73 4.72
C SER A 76 -3.61 22.62 4.35
N GLN A 77 -4.50 23.24 5.13
CA GLN A 77 -5.94 23.29 4.83
C GLN A 77 -6.24 24.11 3.58
N GLN A 78 -5.55 25.23 3.39
CA GLN A 78 -5.67 26.06 2.18
C GLN A 78 -5.23 25.27 0.93
N LEU A 79 -4.13 24.54 1.04
CA LEU A 79 -3.62 23.65 -0.01
C LEU A 79 -4.58 22.50 -0.32
N ALA A 80 -5.09 21.81 0.71
CA ALA A 80 -6.06 20.73 0.54
C ALA A 80 -7.35 21.23 -0.15
N SER A 81 -7.81 22.44 0.20
CA SER A 81 -8.94 23.10 -0.46
C SER A 81 -8.67 23.39 -1.94
N GLU A 82 -7.49 23.90 -2.30
CA GLU A 82 -7.15 24.19 -3.70
C GLU A 82 -6.98 22.91 -4.53
N ILE A 83 -6.30 21.91 -3.98
CA ILE A 83 -6.10 20.61 -4.63
C ILE A 83 -7.43 19.88 -4.86
N SER A 84 -8.37 19.99 -3.91
CA SER A 84 -9.71 19.38 -4.02
C SER A 84 -10.65 20.10 -4.97
N ARG A 85 -10.44 21.40 -5.23
CA ARG A 85 -11.27 22.20 -6.15
C ARG A 85 -10.78 22.16 -7.60
N SER A 86 -9.59 21.62 -7.82
CA SER A 86 -8.91 21.62 -9.11
C SER A 86 -9.09 20.28 -9.82
N ASP A 87 -9.74 20.30 -10.98
CA ASP A 87 -9.82 19.15 -11.91
C ASP A 87 -8.54 18.97 -12.75
N LEU A 88 -7.46 19.70 -12.42
CA LEU A 88 -6.21 19.67 -13.18
C LEU A 88 -5.44 18.36 -12.97
N PRO A 89 -4.68 17.90 -13.98
CA PRO A 89 -3.80 16.74 -13.83
C PRO A 89 -2.74 16.98 -12.74
N LEU A 90 -2.25 15.90 -12.13
CA LEU A 90 -1.32 15.96 -10.98
C LEU A 90 -0.07 16.80 -11.27
N ALA A 91 0.49 16.70 -12.48
CA ALA A 91 1.68 17.46 -12.87
C ALA A 91 1.44 18.98 -12.87
N GLU A 92 0.29 19.43 -13.37
CA GLU A 92 -0.09 20.84 -13.35
C GLU A 92 -0.40 21.33 -11.94
N ARG A 93 -1.06 20.51 -11.12
CA ARG A 93 -1.28 20.82 -9.70
C ARG A 93 0.04 20.99 -8.94
N LEU A 94 1.04 20.16 -9.21
CA LEU A 94 2.37 20.27 -8.61
C LEU A 94 3.14 21.51 -9.07
N ALA A 95 3.02 21.92 -10.34
CA ALA A 95 3.61 23.16 -10.81
C ALA A 95 3.01 24.40 -10.11
N ASN A 96 1.68 24.39 -9.93
CA ASN A 96 0.97 25.44 -9.18
C ASN A 96 1.38 25.44 -7.70
N LEU A 97 1.45 24.25 -7.09
CA LEU A 97 1.91 24.06 -5.71
C LEU A 97 3.32 24.61 -5.50
N ALA A 98 4.27 24.26 -6.37
CA ALA A 98 5.64 24.73 -6.29
C ALA A 98 5.73 26.27 -6.34
N THR A 99 4.84 26.92 -7.11
CA THR A 99 4.76 28.38 -7.19
C THR A 99 4.26 29.02 -5.89
N LEU A 100 3.33 28.36 -5.21
CA LEU A 100 2.81 28.80 -3.91
C LEU A 100 3.82 28.54 -2.79
N GLU A 101 4.42 27.36 -2.75
CA GLU A 101 5.43 26.98 -1.75
C GLU A 101 6.68 27.86 -1.83
N ALA A 102 7.12 28.26 -3.04
CA ALA A 102 8.23 29.18 -3.21
C ALA A 102 8.00 30.54 -2.52
N GLN A 103 6.74 30.98 -2.38
CA GLN A 103 6.40 32.22 -1.67
C GLN A 103 6.38 32.04 -0.14
N TRP A 104 6.17 30.82 0.34
CA TRP A 104 5.94 30.55 1.77
C TRP A 104 7.15 29.95 2.48
N LEU A 105 7.95 29.14 1.78
CA LEU A 105 8.94 28.26 2.39
C LEU A 105 10.40 28.66 2.12
N ASP A 106 10.64 29.90 1.64
CA ASP A 106 12.00 30.42 1.36
C ASP A 106 12.84 29.44 0.53
N GLY A 107 12.20 28.82 -0.47
CA GLY A 107 12.82 27.83 -1.37
C GLY A 107 12.92 26.41 -0.83
N LYS A 108 12.46 26.12 0.39
CA LYS A 108 12.36 24.76 0.92
C LYS A 108 11.13 24.04 0.39
N GLU A 109 11.27 22.73 0.26
CA GLU A 109 10.19 21.88 -0.23
C GLU A 109 9.27 21.46 0.92
N SER A 110 7.96 21.40 0.66
CA SER A 110 7.02 20.84 1.62
C SER A 110 6.90 19.32 1.52
N LEU A 111 6.44 18.69 2.60
CA LEU A 111 6.09 17.27 2.58
C LEU A 111 4.98 16.95 1.55
N ILE A 112 4.04 17.87 1.32
CA ILE A 112 2.94 17.69 0.35
C ILE A 112 3.49 17.70 -1.08
N GLY A 113 4.38 18.65 -1.38
CA GLY A 113 5.05 18.73 -2.68
C GLY A 113 5.91 17.51 -2.95
N LEU A 114 6.65 17.07 -1.94
CA LEU A 114 7.46 15.87 -1.98
C LEU A 114 6.61 14.62 -2.27
N GLN A 115 5.51 14.43 -1.53
CA GLN A 115 4.59 13.30 -1.73
C GLN A 115 3.97 13.32 -3.13
N GLY A 116 3.59 14.49 -3.63
CA GLY A 116 3.02 14.58 -4.97
C GLY A 116 4.05 14.29 -6.08
N ARG A 117 5.30 14.75 -5.95
CA ARG A 117 6.37 14.37 -6.90
C ARG A 117 6.66 12.86 -6.85
N TYR A 118 6.61 12.25 -5.66
CA TYR A 118 6.76 10.81 -5.54
C TYR A 118 5.62 10.07 -6.25
N ALA A 119 4.38 10.52 -6.07
CA ALA A 119 3.21 9.95 -6.75
C ALA A 119 3.29 10.10 -8.29
N LEU A 120 3.84 11.21 -8.80
CA LEU A 120 4.15 11.35 -10.23
C LEU A 120 5.18 10.33 -10.68
N ALA A 121 6.30 10.19 -9.96
CA ALA A 121 7.35 9.23 -10.30
C ALA A 121 6.82 7.79 -10.30
N LEU A 122 5.93 7.44 -9.36
CA LEU A 122 5.25 6.15 -9.34
C LEU A 122 4.32 5.95 -10.54
N THR A 123 3.64 7.01 -11.00
CA THR A 123 2.78 6.96 -12.19
C THR A 123 3.61 6.76 -13.46
N GLU A 124 4.72 7.49 -13.59
CA GLU A 124 5.66 7.34 -14.70
C GLU A 124 6.27 5.94 -14.72
N LEU A 125 6.66 5.43 -13.55
CA LEU A 125 7.14 4.06 -13.39
C LEU A 125 6.08 3.03 -13.80
N ALA A 126 4.82 3.19 -13.38
CA ALA A 126 3.73 2.28 -13.76
C ALA A 126 3.58 2.21 -15.28
N ASN A 127 3.59 3.37 -15.95
CA ASN A 127 3.48 3.45 -17.40
C ASN A 127 4.70 2.84 -18.11
N ALA A 128 5.91 3.15 -17.65
CA ALA A 128 7.15 2.62 -18.22
C ALA A 128 7.28 1.10 -18.00
N SER A 129 6.66 0.58 -16.94
CA SER A 129 6.77 -0.80 -16.51
C SER A 129 5.64 -1.71 -17.01
N GLU A 130 4.66 -1.19 -17.76
CA GLU A 130 3.45 -1.93 -18.18
C GLU A 130 3.77 -3.24 -18.94
N GLN A 131 4.81 -3.23 -19.76
CA GLN A 131 5.22 -4.39 -20.59
C GLN A 131 6.37 -5.19 -19.99
N LEU A 132 6.91 -4.77 -18.85
CA LEU A 132 8.06 -5.42 -18.24
C LEU A 132 7.63 -6.67 -17.46
N PRO A 133 8.49 -7.70 -17.39
CA PRO A 133 8.25 -8.85 -16.52
C PRO A 133 8.27 -8.42 -15.05
N LEU A 134 7.54 -9.13 -14.19
CA LEU A 134 7.39 -8.80 -12.78
C LEU A 134 8.70 -8.50 -12.05
N ALA A 135 9.74 -9.31 -12.27
CA ALA A 135 11.03 -9.11 -11.62
C ALA A 135 11.66 -7.74 -11.96
N GLU A 136 11.59 -7.32 -13.22
CA GLU A 136 12.10 -6.02 -13.66
C GLU A 136 11.25 -4.87 -13.12
N ARG A 137 9.93 -5.03 -13.10
CA ARG A 137 9.01 -4.05 -12.48
C ARG A 137 9.35 -3.82 -11.01
N VAL A 138 9.52 -4.90 -10.25
CA VAL A 138 9.86 -4.86 -8.83
C VAL A 138 11.25 -4.26 -8.60
N ALA A 139 12.24 -4.62 -9.44
CA ALA A 139 13.57 -4.03 -9.37
C ALA A 139 13.56 -2.51 -9.63
N ALA A 140 12.80 -2.06 -10.63
CA ALA A 140 12.67 -0.64 -10.96
C ALA A 140 11.97 0.16 -9.84
N LEU A 141 10.92 -0.41 -9.23
CA LEU A 141 10.27 0.19 -8.05
C LEU A 141 11.23 0.26 -6.86
N THR A 142 11.97 -0.81 -6.60
CA THR A 142 12.95 -0.86 -5.50
C THR A 142 14.03 0.21 -5.69
N ALA A 143 14.57 0.35 -6.91
CA ALA A 143 15.57 1.37 -7.23
C ALA A 143 15.04 2.80 -7.03
N LEU A 144 13.80 3.07 -7.44
CA LEU A 144 13.14 4.36 -7.20
C LEU A 144 12.99 4.61 -5.69
N GLN A 145 12.49 3.64 -4.93
CA GLN A 145 12.32 3.76 -3.48
C GLN A 145 13.64 3.99 -2.75
N ASP A 146 14.71 3.29 -3.14
CA ASP A 146 16.04 3.44 -2.55
C ASP A 146 16.66 4.81 -2.87
N GLN A 147 16.48 5.30 -4.10
CA GLN A 147 16.91 6.65 -4.48
C GLN A 147 16.22 7.71 -3.61
N TRP A 148 14.91 7.59 -3.42
CA TRP A 148 14.14 8.53 -2.61
C TRP A 148 14.48 8.43 -1.12
N ALA A 149 14.67 7.23 -0.59
CA ALA A 149 15.10 7.03 0.80
C ALA A 149 16.49 7.63 1.06
N ALA A 150 17.41 7.53 0.09
CA ALA A 150 18.74 8.16 0.19
C ALA A 150 18.68 9.69 0.11
N GLN A 151 17.77 10.24 -0.70
CA GLN A 151 17.59 11.68 -0.83
C GLN A 151 16.88 12.30 0.39
N TYR A 152 15.97 11.56 1.03
CA TYR A 152 15.14 12.03 2.16
C TYR A 152 15.27 11.10 3.38
N PRO A 153 16.45 11.03 4.03
CA PRO A 153 16.72 10.07 5.10
C PRO A 153 15.81 10.24 6.32
N ALA A 154 15.38 11.47 6.62
CA ALA A 154 14.48 11.76 7.73
C ALA A 154 13.07 11.17 7.56
N LEU A 155 12.66 10.84 6.33
CA LEU A 155 11.35 10.27 6.01
C LEU A 155 11.44 8.77 5.67
N ALA A 156 12.65 8.23 5.58
CA ALA A 156 12.89 6.89 5.06
C ALA A 156 12.28 5.78 5.93
N SER A 157 12.36 5.92 7.26
CA SER A 157 11.76 4.96 8.19
C SER A 157 10.24 4.87 8.06
N ASP A 158 9.60 5.99 7.74
CA ASP A 158 8.15 6.09 7.81
C ASP A 158 7.52 5.80 6.44
N LEU A 159 8.13 6.30 5.37
CA LEU A 159 7.59 6.19 4.00
C LEU A 159 8.14 5.00 3.21
N PHE A 160 9.30 4.48 3.60
CA PHE A 160 10.00 3.42 2.87
C PHE A 160 10.35 2.21 3.74
N ASN A 161 9.63 1.99 4.85
CA ASN A 161 9.68 0.72 5.56
C ASN A 161 9.10 -0.44 4.72
N PRO A 162 9.41 -1.71 5.07
CA PRO A 162 8.95 -2.89 4.35
C PRO A 162 7.46 -2.90 4.02
N ASP A 163 6.60 -2.57 5.00
CA ASP A 163 5.16 -2.59 4.85
C ASP A 163 4.67 -1.50 3.88
N ALA A 164 5.23 -0.28 4.00
CA ALA A 164 4.93 0.83 3.10
C ALA A 164 5.35 0.52 1.66
N ARG A 165 6.52 -0.10 1.46
CA ARG A 165 7.00 -0.50 0.13
C ARG A 165 6.09 -1.56 -0.50
N LEU A 166 5.65 -2.54 0.29
CA LEU A 166 4.66 -3.54 -0.17
C LEU A 166 3.34 -2.87 -0.55
N LEU A 167 2.81 -1.98 0.29
CA LEU A 167 1.56 -1.27 0.01
C LEU A 167 1.64 -0.45 -1.29
N GLN A 168 2.74 0.24 -1.52
CA GLN A 168 2.98 0.99 -2.75
C GLN A 168 2.97 0.06 -3.98
N ALA A 169 3.66 -1.10 -3.91
CA ALA A 169 3.66 -2.07 -5.01
C ALA A 169 2.26 -2.63 -5.31
N ARG A 170 1.48 -2.92 -4.26
CA ARG A 170 0.09 -3.40 -4.38
C ARG A 170 -0.84 -2.34 -4.98
N GLN A 171 -0.63 -1.06 -4.68
CA GLN A 171 -1.39 0.03 -5.28
C GLN A 171 -1.10 0.17 -6.78
N LEU A 172 0.13 -0.11 -7.22
CA LEU A 172 0.52 0.02 -8.62
C LEU A 172 0.02 -1.13 -9.49
N TRP A 173 0.13 -2.37 -9.00
CA TRP A 173 -0.10 -3.56 -9.83
C TRP A 173 -1.23 -4.48 -9.33
N GLY A 174 -1.84 -4.17 -8.19
CA GLY A 174 -2.88 -4.98 -7.57
C GLY A 174 -2.33 -6.14 -6.73
N ASP A 175 -3.23 -7.06 -6.38
CA ASP A 175 -2.96 -8.18 -5.47
C ASP A 175 -2.64 -9.51 -6.20
N ASP A 176 -2.68 -9.54 -7.53
CA ASP A 176 -2.45 -10.76 -8.32
C ASP A 176 -1.07 -11.37 -8.06
N GLU A 177 -0.08 -10.52 -7.76
CA GLU A 177 1.31 -10.90 -7.53
C GLU A 177 1.72 -10.81 -6.05
N LEU A 178 0.75 -10.79 -5.13
CA LEU A 178 0.97 -10.56 -3.70
C LEU A 178 2.02 -11.49 -3.09
N ALA A 179 2.08 -12.75 -3.52
CA ALA A 179 3.09 -13.71 -3.04
C ALA A 179 4.51 -13.25 -3.32
N THR A 180 4.80 -12.90 -4.57
CA THR A 180 6.12 -12.42 -4.99
C THR A 180 6.44 -11.08 -4.32
N LEU A 181 5.48 -10.17 -4.26
CA LEU A 181 5.67 -8.85 -3.65
C LEU A 181 5.93 -8.95 -2.13
N ALA A 182 5.16 -9.77 -1.42
CA ALA A 182 5.33 -9.95 0.02
C ALA A 182 6.70 -10.58 0.34
N GLN A 183 7.12 -11.58 -0.44
CA GLN A 183 8.43 -12.21 -0.27
C GLN A 183 9.60 -11.28 -0.59
N HIS A 184 9.41 -10.32 -1.49
CA HIS A 184 10.44 -9.35 -1.86
C HIS A 184 10.60 -8.22 -0.84
N PHE A 185 9.48 -7.66 -0.37
CA PHE A 185 9.51 -6.47 0.49
C PHE A 185 9.51 -6.78 1.99
N LEU A 186 8.89 -7.87 2.43
CA LEU A 186 8.71 -8.16 3.85
C LEU A 186 9.74 -9.17 4.39
N PRO A 187 10.05 -9.11 5.69
CA PRO A 187 10.70 -10.23 6.38
C PRO A 187 9.89 -11.53 6.23
N ALA A 188 10.58 -12.67 6.19
CA ALA A 188 9.97 -13.98 5.90
C ALA A 188 8.73 -14.30 6.75
N ALA A 189 8.78 -14.06 8.07
CA ALA A 189 7.64 -14.30 8.96
C ALA A 189 6.42 -13.43 8.62
N ASN A 190 6.65 -12.16 8.26
CA ASN A 190 5.60 -11.22 7.90
C ASN A 190 5.02 -11.54 6.51
N ALA A 191 5.87 -11.96 5.57
CA ALA A 191 5.45 -12.43 4.26
C ALA A 191 4.53 -13.65 4.39
N GLU A 192 4.91 -14.63 5.23
CA GLU A 192 4.10 -15.81 5.49
C GLU A 192 2.75 -15.46 6.12
N ALA A 193 2.74 -14.63 7.16
CA ALA A 193 1.50 -14.19 7.80
C ALA A 193 0.56 -13.46 6.83
N THR A 194 1.12 -12.61 5.95
CA THR A 194 0.36 -11.89 4.91
C THR A 194 -0.29 -12.87 3.94
N LEU A 195 0.43 -13.90 3.52
CA LEU A 195 -0.08 -14.91 2.58
C LEU A 195 -1.11 -15.83 3.23
N GLN A 196 -0.90 -16.24 4.48
CA GLN A 196 -1.88 -17.02 5.23
C GLN A 196 -3.20 -16.24 5.36
N PHE A 197 -3.15 -14.95 5.69
CA PHE A 197 -4.33 -14.10 5.75
C PHE A 197 -5.05 -13.98 4.40
N ALA A 198 -4.30 -13.76 3.32
CA ALA A 198 -4.86 -13.68 1.97
C ALA A 198 -5.56 -14.99 1.57
N ASN A 199 -4.92 -16.13 1.84
CA ASN A 199 -5.48 -17.45 1.59
C ASN A 199 -6.76 -17.70 2.39
N GLN A 200 -6.77 -17.37 3.69
CA GLN A 200 -7.95 -17.51 4.53
C GLN A 200 -9.12 -16.67 3.99
N ARG A 201 -8.85 -15.43 3.58
CA ARG A 201 -9.86 -14.56 2.97
C ARG A 201 -10.40 -15.14 1.67
N GLN A 202 -9.54 -15.70 0.81
CA GLN A 202 -9.97 -16.34 -0.43
C GLN A 202 -10.84 -17.57 -0.17
N GLN A 203 -10.49 -18.38 0.83
CA GLN A 203 -11.30 -19.53 1.25
C GLN A 203 -12.70 -19.10 1.73
N GLN A 204 -12.80 -18.03 2.52
CA GLN A 204 -14.09 -17.47 2.96
C GLN A 204 -14.95 -17.00 1.78
N LEU A 205 -14.35 -16.30 0.81
CA LEU A 205 -15.07 -15.86 -0.40
C LEU A 205 -15.54 -17.06 -1.22
N ALA A 206 -14.68 -18.06 -1.43
CA ALA A 206 -15.03 -19.26 -2.16
C ALA A 206 -16.16 -20.04 -1.45
N GLN A 207 -16.13 -20.14 -0.12
CA GLN A 207 -17.21 -20.73 0.67
C GLN A 207 -18.52 -19.97 0.49
N ARG A 208 -18.48 -18.63 0.58
CA ARG A 208 -19.67 -17.78 0.38
C ARG A 208 -20.24 -17.96 -1.02
N ASP A 209 -19.40 -18.02 -2.04
CA ASP A 209 -19.84 -18.18 -3.42
C ASP A 209 -20.43 -19.59 -3.64
N ARG A 210 -19.82 -20.65 -3.09
CA ARG A 210 -20.39 -22.01 -3.08
C ARG A 210 -21.76 -22.03 -2.39
N TYR A 211 -21.87 -21.39 -1.22
CA TYR A 211 -23.12 -21.29 -0.48
C TYR A 211 -24.22 -20.64 -1.32
N GLN A 212 -23.93 -19.51 -1.97
CA GLN A 212 -24.90 -18.80 -2.80
C GLN A 212 -25.35 -19.63 -4.01
N GLN A 213 -24.42 -20.30 -4.70
CA GLN A 213 -24.74 -21.14 -5.85
C GLN A 213 -25.63 -22.33 -5.46
N GLN A 214 -25.29 -23.02 -4.38
CA GLN A 214 -26.07 -24.17 -3.92
C GLN A 214 -27.44 -23.77 -3.37
N LEU A 215 -27.53 -22.63 -2.67
CA LEU A 215 -28.81 -22.10 -2.21
C LEU A 215 -29.73 -21.77 -3.39
N ALA A 216 -29.21 -21.07 -4.41
CA ALA A 216 -29.99 -20.74 -5.60
C ALA A 216 -30.47 -22.00 -6.35
N ALA A 217 -29.61 -23.03 -6.46
CA ALA A 217 -29.99 -24.31 -7.06
C ALA A 217 -31.09 -25.03 -6.25
N LEU A 218 -30.98 -25.02 -4.92
CA LEU A 218 -31.99 -25.61 -4.03
C LEU A 218 -33.34 -24.87 -4.16
N GLU A 219 -33.32 -23.55 -4.21
CA GLU A 219 -34.54 -22.75 -4.38
C GLU A 219 -35.22 -23.04 -5.72
N GLN A 220 -34.45 -23.17 -6.80
CA GLN A 220 -34.99 -23.54 -8.11
C GLN A 220 -35.60 -24.96 -8.12
N GLN A 221 -34.94 -25.91 -7.45
CA GLN A 221 -35.48 -27.26 -7.27
C GLN A 221 -36.81 -27.23 -6.51
N LEU A 222 -36.87 -26.45 -5.42
CA LEU A 222 -38.08 -26.28 -4.63
C LEU A 222 -39.21 -25.65 -5.47
N THR A 223 -38.95 -24.56 -6.20
CA THR A 223 -39.95 -23.96 -7.08
C THR A 223 -40.50 -24.96 -8.11
N THR A 224 -39.64 -25.83 -8.65
CA THR A 224 -40.06 -26.87 -9.59
C THR A 224 -40.88 -27.98 -8.92
N SER A 225 -40.61 -28.28 -7.65
CA SER A 225 -41.29 -29.33 -6.88
C SER A 225 -42.54 -28.87 -6.11
N GLN A 226 -42.93 -27.59 -6.20
CA GLN A 226 -44.04 -27.00 -5.44
C GLN A 226 -45.37 -27.76 -5.64
N GLY A 227 -45.64 -28.25 -6.85
CA GLY A 227 -46.86 -29.01 -7.17
C GLY A 227 -48.15 -28.22 -6.88
N GLY A 228 -49.20 -28.94 -6.46
CA GLY A 228 -50.52 -28.36 -6.07
C GLY A 228 -50.65 -28.02 -4.58
N MET A 229 -49.53 -27.87 -3.87
CA MET A 229 -49.53 -27.63 -2.42
C MET A 229 -50.12 -26.24 -2.10
N ALA A 230 -50.87 -26.13 -1.00
CA ALA A 230 -51.40 -24.85 -0.55
C ALA A 230 -50.25 -23.89 -0.16
N GLY A 231 -50.42 -22.59 -0.40
CA GLY A 231 -49.32 -21.62 -0.27
C GLY A 231 -48.68 -21.55 1.12
N ALA A 232 -49.45 -21.74 2.19
CA ALA A 232 -48.94 -21.75 3.57
C ALA A 232 -48.12 -23.01 3.87
N ASP A 233 -48.62 -24.18 3.50
CA ASP A 233 -47.93 -25.47 3.68
C ASP A 233 -46.64 -25.53 2.84
N TRP A 234 -46.69 -24.95 1.64
CA TRP A 234 -45.53 -24.82 0.77
C TRP A 234 -44.43 -23.94 1.39
N GLN A 235 -44.80 -22.79 1.94
CA GLN A 235 -43.83 -21.88 2.56
C GLN A 235 -43.19 -22.53 3.79
N GLN A 236 -43.98 -23.22 4.62
CA GLN A 236 -43.45 -23.96 5.77
C GLN A 236 -42.49 -25.08 5.36
N HIS A 237 -42.82 -25.83 4.30
CA HIS A 237 -41.96 -26.87 3.76
C HIS A 237 -40.63 -26.30 3.22
N ARG A 238 -40.70 -25.23 2.41
CA ARG A 238 -39.52 -24.55 1.88
C ARG A 238 -38.58 -24.08 2.99
N ASP A 239 -39.11 -23.43 4.02
CA ASP A 239 -38.31 -22.90 5.12
C ASP A 239 -37.65 -24.03 5.95
N ALA A 240 -38.35 -25.16 6.14
CA ALA A 240 -37.78 -26.34 6.79
C ALA A 240 -36.63 -26.95 5.97
N VAL A 241 -36.81 -27.12 4.65
CA VAL A 241 -35.78 -27.68 3.76
C VAL A 241 -34.54 -26.77 3.71
N ILE A 242 -34.73 -25.46 3.53
CA ILE A 242 -33.61 -24.50 3.50
C ILE A 242 -32.88 -24.49 4.85
N SER A 243 -33.61 -24.55 5.97
CA SER A 243 -32.99 -24.54 7.31
C SER A 243 -32.15 -25.78 7.57
N GLN A 244 -32.65 -26.98 7.21
CA GLN A 244 -31.88 -28.22 7.30
C GLN A 244 -30.64 -28.15 6.41
N TRP A 245 -30.80 -27.73 5.16
CA TRP A 245 -29.69 -27.62 4.21
C TRP A 245 -28.59 -26.68 4.70
N ARG A 246 -28.94 -25.54 5.31
CA ARG A 246 -27.95 -24.60 5.90
C ARG A 246 -27.14 -25.25 7.02
N GLN A 247 -27.80 -25.97 7.92
CA GLN A 247 -27.12 -26.67 9.02
C GLN A 247 -26.14 -27.70 8.46
N ASP A 248 -26.56 -28.49 7.48
CA ASP A 248 -25.72 -29.49 6.84
C ASP A 248 -24.54 -28.86 6.08
N PHE A 249 -24.76 -27.73 5.40
CA PHE A 249 -23.71 -27.02 4.67
C PHE A 249 -22.58 -26.56 5.61
N PHE A 250 -22.93 -25.86 6.70
CA PHE A 250 -21.92 -25.37 7.65
C PHE A 250 -21.28 -26.49 8.47
N ALA A 251 -21.99 -27.57 8.77
CA ALA A 251 -21.40 -28.74 9.42
C ALA A 251 -20.32 -29.41 8.56
N ARG A 252 -20.52 -29.47 7.23
CA ARG A 252 -19.52 -30.01 6.29
C ARG A 252 -18.30 -29.09 6.16
N GLU A 253 -18.53 -27.78 6.06
CA GLU A 253 -17.45 -26.81 5.87
C GLU A 253 -16.59 -26.61 7.14
N GLN A 254 -17.13 -26.82 8.34
CA GLN A 254 -16.35 -26.81 9.59
C GLN A 254 -15.51 -28.09 9.79
N GLY A 255 -15.85 -29.19 9.10
CA GLY A 255 -15.14 -30.46 9.16
C GLY A 255 -14.07 -30.65 8.08
N GLN A 256 -13.85 -29.66 7.22
CA GLN A 256 -12.81 -29.69 6.19
C GLN A 256 -11.47 -29.18 6.78
N PRO A 257 -10.37 -29.96 6.67
CA PRO A 257 -9.04 -29.54 7.14
C PRO A 257 -8.46 -28.38 6.34
#